data_AF-A0A1H3BUE7-F1
#
_entry.id   AF-A0A1H3BUE7-F1
#
_cell.length_a   1.000
_cell.length_b   1.000
_cell.length_c   1.000
_cell.angle_alpha   90.00
_cell.angle_beta   90.00
_cell.angle_gamma   90.00
#
_symmetry.space_group_name_H-M   'P 1'
#
loop_
_entity.id
_entity.type
_entity.pdbx_description
1 polymer ?
#
loop_
_entity_poly.entity_id
_entity_poly.type
_entity_poly.pdbx_seq_one_letter_code
_entity_poly.pdbx_strand_id
1 'polypeptide(L)'
;MGSRTTGTGTTGSGATGSGATGSGATGSAGEISPQEARLKKLRMRSWRRGMKEMDLILGPFSDTGLAALDPVALDLYERMLGENDQDLYLWVTGAKSAPDQFTALLTHIGGHVGIAPRPSAG
;
A
#
# COMPACT_ATOMS: atom_id res chain seq x y z
N MET A 1 -54.10 -17.38 -9.43
CA MET A 1 -53.59 -18.75 -9.22
C MET A 1 -52.07 -18.65 -9.18
N GLY A 2 -51.44 -18.47 -8.01
CA GLY A 2 -50.78 -19.55 -7.27
C GLY A 2 -49.53 -20.02 -8.04
N SER A 3 -48.29 -19.80 -7.64
CA SER A 3 -47.75 -19.93 -6.29
C SER A 3 -46.39 -19.22 -6.18
N ARG A 4 -46.18 -18.54 -5.05
CA ARG A 4 -44.87 -18.02 -4.61
C ARG A 4 -44.23 -19.11 -3.77
N THR A 5 -43.05 -19.59 -4.17
CA THR A 5 -42.22 -20.48 -3.36
C THR A 5 -41.12 -19.68 -2.68
N THR A 6 -41.00 -19.95 -1.39
CA THR A 6 -40.09 -19.40 -0.40
C THR A 6 -38.63 -19.81 -0.63
N GLY A 7 -37.71 -18.88 -0.39
CA GLY A 7 -36.29 -19.14 -0.18
C GLY A 7 -35.79 -18.35 1.03
N THR A 8 -35.91 -18.95 2.20
CA THR A 8 -35.24 -18.55 3.46
C THR A 8 -33.75 -18.81 3.35
N GLY A 9 -32.92 -17.79 3.62
CA GLY A 9 -31.47 -17.89 3.68
C GLY A 9 -30.89 -16.97 4.74
N THR A 10 -30.67 -17.55 5.92
CA THR A 10 -29.57 -17.33 6.87
C THR A 10 -29.14 -15.92 7.26
N THR A 11 -29.43 -15.61 8.53
CA THR A 11 -28.77 -14.62 9.39
C THR A 11 -27.31 -15.00 9.70
N GLY A 12 -26.36 -14.11 9.43
CA GLY A 12 -25.13 -13.93 10.22
C GLY A 12 -25.15 -12.48 10.70
N SER A 13 -25.43 -12.15 11.96
CA SER A 13 -24.73 -12.48 13.21
C SER A 13 -23.26 -12.03 13.21
N GLY A 14 -23.07 -10.76 13.60
CA GLY A 14 -22.07 -10.35 14.58
C GLY A 14 -20.60 -10.34 14.17
N ALA A 15 -20.08 -9.14 13.88
CA ALA A 15 -18.78 -8.69 14.38
C ALA A 15 -18.67 -7.16 14.24
N THR A 16 -19.23 -6.43 15.19
CA THR A 16 -18.76 -5.07 15.50
C THR A 16 -17.50 -5.22 16.36
N GLY A 17 -16.33 -5.31 15.73
CA GLY A 17 -15.09 -4.86 16.38
C GLY A 17 -15.13 -3.33 16.37
N SER A 18 -15.49 -2.65 17.44
CA SER A 18 -14.77 -2.55 18.72
C SER A 18 -13.33 -2.08 18.51
N GLY A 19 -13.17 -0.76 18.58
CA GLY A 19 -12.02 -0.08 19.16
C GLY A 19 -10.65 -0.34 18.53
N ALA A 20 -10.24 0.60 17.67
CA ALA A 20 -8.92 1.18 17.81
C ALA A 20 -9.02 2.67 17.47
N THR A 21 -9.43 3.46 18.46
CA THR A 21 -8.87 4.80 18.58
C THR A 21 -7.36 4.62 18.68
N GLY A 22 -6.66 4.86 17.57
CA GLY A 22 -5.22 5.07 17.57
C GLY A 22 -4.94 6.33 18.38
N SER A 23 -4.89 6.12 19.70
CA SER A 23 -4.44 7.05 20.70
C SER A 23 -3.10 7.63 20.27
N GLY A 24 -3.00 8.95 20.34
CA GLY A 24 -1.77 9.68 20.03
C GLY A 24 -0.59 9.04 20.74
N ALA A 25 0.43 8.69 19.96
CA ALA A 25 1.76 8.49 20.47
C ALA A 25 2.37 9.88 20.71
N THR A 26 2.20 10.38 21.92
CA THR A 26 3.16 11.31 22.52
C THR A 26 4.50 10.57 22.59
N GLY A 27 5.31 10.71 21.54
CA GLY A 27 6.65 10.15 21.49
C GLY A 27 7.59 10.95 22.38
N SER A 28 7.88 10.42 23.56
CA SER A 28 9.07 10.77 24.33
C SER A 28 10.32 10.59 23.47
N ALA A 29 11.22 11.56 23.53
CA ALA A 29 12.51 11.51 22.85
C ALA A 29 13.37 10.37 23.42
N GLY A 30 13.66 9.33 22.63
CA GLY A 30 14.79 8.45 22.93
C GLY A 30 14.83 7.04 22.35
N GLU A 31 13.69 6.37 22.10
CA GLU A 31 13.69 4.97 21.63
C GLU A 31 13.02 4.84 20.27
N ILE A 32 13.83 4.65 19.22
CA ILE A 32 13.32 4.30 17.90
C ILE A 32 13.01 2.80 17.92
N SER A 33 11.73 2.43 17.84
CA SER A 33 11.33 1.02 17.75
C SER A 33 11.92 0.40 16.48
N PRO A 34 12.24 -0.91 16.45
CA PRO A 34 12.78 -1.56 15.27
C PRO A 34 11.88 -1.39 14.02
N GLN A 35 10.57 -1.32 14.23
CA GLN A 35 9.59 -1.00 13.19
C GLN A 35 9.78 0.43 12.66
N GLU A 36 9.86 1.44 13.53
CA GLU A 36 10.08 2.83 13.15
C GLU A 36 11.43 3.02 12.43
N ALA A 37 12.47 2.32 12.88
CA ALA A 37 13.76 2.30 12.22
C ALA A 37 13.67 1.72 10.80
N ARG A 38 12.85 0.67 10.59
CA ARG A 38 12.59 0.11 9.25
C ARG A 38 11.85 1.12 8.38
N LEU A 39 10.76 1.72 8.86
CA LEU A 39 9.99 2.73 8.12
C LEU A 39 10.86 3.92 7.72
N LYS A 40 11.70 4.41 8.63
CA LYS A 40 12.63 5.52 8.35
C LYS A 40 13.64 5.16 7.25
N LYS A 41 14.20 3.94 7.27
CA LYS A 41 15.12 3.47 6.22
C LYS A 41 14.42 3.39 4.86
N LEU A 42 13.22 2.81 4.82
CA LEU A 42 12.43 2.69 3.58
C LEU A 42 12.10 4.06 3.02
N ARG A 43 11.60 4.98 3.87
CA ARG A 43 11.32 6.37 3.49
C ARG A 43 12.56 7.06 2.93
N MET A 44 13.71 6.96 3.59
CA MET A 44 14.95 7.54 3.07
C MET A 44 15.34 6.98 1.70
N ARG A 45 15.10 5.69 1.43
CA ARG A 45 15.38 5.07 0.13
C ARG A 45 14.37 5.46 -0.94
N SER A 46 13.15 5.81 -0.57
CA SER A 46 12.12 6.31 -1.49
C SER A 46 12.32 7.75 -1.93
N TRP A 47 12.98 8.57 -1.10
CA TRP A 47 13.30 9.99 -1.38
C TRP A 47 14.69 10.22 -1.98
N ARG A 48 15.55 9.20 -1.99
CA ARG A 48 16.94 9.27 -2.49
C ARG A 48 17.08 8.44 -3.75
N ARG A 49 16.11 8.56 -4.66
CA ARG A 49 16.13 7.87 -5.95
C ARG A 49 17.00 8.63 -6.95
N GLY A 50 17.38 7.95 -8.04
CA GLY A 50 18.10 8.58 -9.14
C GLY A 50 17.19 9.38 -10.07
N MET A 51 15.87 9.22 -9.94
CA MET A 51 14.85 9.80 -10.80
C MET A 51 13.86 10.65 -9.99
N LYS A 52 13.75 11.93 -10.37
CA LYS A 52 12.88 12.91 -9.71
C LYS A 52 11.40 12.54 -9.79
N GLU A 53 10.91 12.03 -10.92
CA GLU A 53 9.52 11.54 -11.01
C GLU A 53 9.22 10.44 -9.98
N MET A 54 10.17 9.52 -9.75
CA MET A 54 9.99 8.45 -8.77
C MET A 54 9.99 8.98 -7.34
N ASP A 55 10.80 9.98 -7.01
CA ASP A 55 10.76 10.64 -5.70
C ASP A 55 9.40 11.34 -5.47
N LEU A 56 8.81 11.94 -6.51
CA LEU A 56 7.51 12.61 -6.42
C LEU A 56 6.34 11.62 -6.22
N ILE A 57 6.47 10.40 -6.73
CA ILE A 57 5.47 9.34 -6.57
C ILE A 57 5.64 8.62 -5.23
N LEU A 58 6.86 8.12 -4.96
CA LEU A 58 7.13 7.30 -3.78
C LEU A 58 7.32 8.12 -2.51
N GLY A 59 7.77 9.36 -2.60
CA GLY A 59 8.00 10.24 -1.45
C GLY A 59 6.74 10.47 -0.62
N PRO A 60 5.66 11.02 -1.20
CA PRO A 60 4.39 11.23 -0.50
C PRO A 60 3.78 9.94 0.03
N PHE A 61 3.81 8.86 -0.76
CA PHE A 61 3.36 7.54 -0.30
C PHE A 61 4.20 7.02 0.87
N SER A 62 5.51 7.27 0.88
CA SER A 62 6.38 6.79 1.95
C SER A 62 6.19 7.54 3.26
N ASP A 63 5.74 8.78 3.18
CA ASP A 63 5.46 9.62 4.32
C ASP A 63 4.24 9.15 5.12
N THR A 64 3.20 8.68 4.43
CA THR A 64 1.89 8.38 5.03
C THR A 64 1.48 6.90 4.88
N GLY A 65 1.78 6.29 3.73
CA GLY A 65 1.37 4.94 3.37
C GLY A 65 2.19 3.85 4.03
N LEU A 66 3.49 4.06 4.29
CA LEU A 66 4.36 3.05 4.91
C LEU A 66 3.85 2.59 6.29
N ALA A 67 3.27 3.48 7.08
CA ALA A 67 2.73 3.13 8.40
C ALA A 67 1.43 2.30 8.32
N ALA A 68 0.73 2.36 7.18
CA ALA A 68 -0.50 1.61 6.93
C ALA A 68 -0.25 0.24 6.26
N LEU A 69 0.99 -0.06 5.85
CA LEU A 69 1.35 -1.33 5.24
C LEU A 69 1.58 -2.42 6.30
N ASP A 70 1.08 -3.61 6.01
CA ASP A 70 1.38 -4.84 6.76
C ASP A 70 2.86 -5.24 6.61
N PRO A 71 3.49 -5.92 7.59
CA PRO A 71 4.85 -6.45 7.47
C PRO A 71 5.16 -7.19 6.16
N VAL A 72 4.21 -7.93 5.59
CA VAL A 72 4.40 -8.61 4.29
C VAL A 72 4.50 -7.60 3.14
N ALA A 73 3.65 -6.57 3.16
CA ALA A 73 3.67 -5.52 2.14
C ALA A 73 4.91 -4.63 2.28
N LEU A 74 5.41 -4.40 3.49
CA LEU A 74 6.68 -3.71 3.73
C LEU A 74 7.86 -4.48 3.14
N ASP A 75 7.85 -5.80 3.21
CA ASP A 75 8.89 -6.64 2.60
C ASP A 75 8.85 -6.57 1.07
N LEU A 76 7.64 -6.66 0.49
CA LEU A 76 7.44 -6.46 -0.95
C LEU A 76 7.88 -5.06 -1.39
N TYR A 77 7.57 -4.03 -0.60
CA TYR A 77 8.01 -2.66 -0.88
C TYR A 77 9.53 -2.55 -0.86
N GLU A 78 10.19 -3.15 0.14
CA GLU A 78 11.65 -3.18 0.21
C GLU A 78 12.30 -3.87 -1.00
N ARG A 79 11.72 -4.97 -1.47
CA ARG A 79 12.17 -5.67 -2.70
C ARG A 79 11.92 -4.84 -3.95
N MET A 80 10.74 -4.22 -4.05
CA MET A 80 10.38 -3.29 -5.14
C MET A 80 11.37 -2.12 -5.19
N LEU A 81 11.79 -1.60 -4.03
CA LEU A 81 12.79 -0.55 -3.96
C LEU A 81 14.18 -1.00 -4.48
N GLY A 82 14.44 -2.30 -4.62
CA GLY A 82 15.66 -2.81 -5.25
C GLY A 82 15.65 -2.76 -6.78
N GLU A 83 14.50 -2.52 -7.40
CA GLU A 83 14.32 -2.47 -8.85
C GLU A 83 14.77 -1.13 -9.45
N ASN A 84 14.96 -1.11 -10.77
CA ASN A 84 15.36 0.08 -11.51
C ASN A 84 14.24 1.15 -11.51
N ASP A 85 14.61 2.40 -11.24
CA ASP A 85 13.69 3.55 -11.22
C ASP A 85 12.90 3.70 -12.53
N GLN A 86 13.54 3.40 -13.66
CA GLN A 86 12.89 3.42 -14.98
C GLN A 86 11.76 2.38 -15.06
N ASP A 87 12.02 1.15 -14.61
CA ASP A 87 11.03 0.08 -14.64
C ASP A 87 9.88 0.37 -13.67
N LEU A 88 10.20 0.84 -12.47
CA LEU A 88 9.20 1.25 -11.47
C LEU A 88 8.28 2.34 -12.02
N TYR A 89 8.83 3.36 -12.66
CA TYR A 89 8.04 4.43 -13.26
C TYR A 89 7.11 3.88 -14.35
N LEU A 90 7.63 2.99 -15.22
CA LEU A 90 6.82 2.36 -16.27
C LEU A 90 5.72 1.47 -15.69
N TRP A 91 5.95 0.80 -14.56
CA TRP A 91 4.93 -0.01 -13.90
C TRP A 91 3.86 0.83 -13.22
N VAL A 92 4.23 1.90 -12.50
CA VAL A 92 3.27 2.79 -11.83
C VAL A 92 2.39 3.53 -12.83
N THR A 93 2.98 4.05 -13.91
CA THR A 93 2.23 4.68 -15.02
C THR A 93 1.47 3.65 -15.86
N GLY A 94 1.70 2.36 -15.60
CA GLY A 94 1.21 1.22 -16.35
C GLY A 94 1.83 1.07 -17.74
N ALA A 95 2.73 1.97 -18.17
CA ALA A 95 3.49 1.89 -19.42
C ALA A 95 4.09 0.49 -19.71
N LYS A 96 4.40 -0.29 -18.65
CA LYS A 96 4.85 -1.69 -18.70
C LYS A 96 4.09 -2.55 -17.70
N SER A 97 3.91 -3.83 -17.99
CA SER A 97 3.36 -4.79 -17.03
C SER A 97 4.30 -5.00 -15.84
N ALA A 98 3.76 -4.83 -14.65
CA ALA A 98 4.45 -5.15 -13.41
C ALA A 98 4.41 -6.67 -13.15
N PRO A 99 5.40 -7.22 -12.44
CA PRO A 99 5.32 -8.56 -11.87
C PRO A 99 4.11 -8.69 -10.92
N ASP A 100 3.41 -9.83 -10.96
CA ASP A 100 2.19 -10.07 -10.18
C ASP A 100 2.32 -9.76 -8.69
N GLN A 101 3.49 -10.05 -8.12
CA GLN A 101 3.81 -9.77 -6.71
C GLN A 101 3.82 -8.28 -6.33
N PHE A 102 4.05 -7.39 -7.30
CA PHE A 102 4.10 -5.94 -7.09
C PHE A 102 2.82 -5.24 -7.55
N THR A 103 1.99 -5.88 -8.39
CA THR A 103 0.78 -5.29 -8.96
C THR A 103 -0.13 -4.68 -7.90
N ALA A 104 -0.48 -5.43 -6.85
CA ALA A 104 -1.36 -4.94 -5.79
C ALA A 104 -0.77 -3.73 -5.04
N LEU A 105 0.54 -3.76 -4.78
CA LEU A 105 1.26 -2.67 -4.10
C LEU A 105 1.34 -1.41 -4.97
N LEU A 106 1.64 -1.56 -6.26
CA LEU A 106 1.70 -0.47 -7.22
C LEU A 106 0.32 0.15 -7.45
N THR A 107 -0.76 -0.64 -7.49
CA THR A 107 -2.13 -0.13 -7.50
C THR A 107 -2.45 0.69 -6.26
N HIS A 108 -2.01 0.23 -5.09
CA HIS A 108 -2.20 0.97 -3.85
C HIS A 108 -1.42 2.30 -3.83
N ILE A 109 -0.14 2.28 -4.24
CA ILE A 109 0.72 3.47 -4.36
C ILE A 109 0.11 4.46 -5.35
N GLY A 110 -0.24 3.99 -6.54
CA GLY A 110 -0.85 4.80 -7.59
C GLY A 110 -2.15 5.46 -7.13
N GLY A 111 -3.04 4.71 -6.47
CA GLY A 111 -4.26 5.25 -5.89
C GLY A 111 -4.02 6.35 -4.85
N HIS A 112 -2.93 6.26 -4.08
CA HIS A 112 -2.57 7.28 -3.08
C HIS A 112 -2.14 8.61 -3.70
N VAL A 113 -1.47 8.58 -4.85
CA VAL A 113 -0.98 9.77 -5.56
C VAL A 113 -1.91 10.24 -6.69
N GLY A 114 -3.05 9.58 -6.88
CA GLY A 114 -4.00 9.89 -7.96
C GLY A 114 -3.56 9.42 -9.34
N ILE A 115 -2.61 8.48 -9.42
CA ILE A 115 -2.13 7.85 -10.65
C ILE A 115 -2.72 6.43 -10.71
N ALA A 116 -3.80 6.23 -11.46
CA ALA A 116 -4.36 4.89 -11.60
C ALA A 116 -3.52 4.07 -12.59
N PRO A 117 -2.88 2.95 -12.18
CA PRO A 117 -2.28 2.05 -13.15
C PRO A 117 -3.38 1.49 -14.04
N ARG A 118 -3.15 1.52 -15.34
CA ARG A 118 -4.11 1.01 -16.32
C ARG A 118 -4.37 -0.48 -16.04
N PRO A 119 -5.64 -0.91 -15.89
CA PRO A 119 -5.96 -2.30 -15.65
C PRO A 119 -5.49 -3.10 -16.87
N SER A 120 -4.61 -4.07 -16.67
CA SER A 120 -4.31 -5.08 -17.68
C SER A 120 -5.62 -5.76 -18.02
N ALA A 121 -6.19 -5.44 -19.19
CA ALA A 121 -7.31 -6.17 -19.75
C ALA A 121 -6.84 -7.61 -19.98
N GLY A 122 -7.42 -8.54 -19.20
CA GLY A 122 -7.34 -9.97 -19.48
C GLY A 122 -8.18 -10.34 -20.69
#